data_AF-A0A7C1QTD0-F1
#
_entry.id   AF-A0A7C1QTD0-F1
#
_cell.length_a   1.000
_cell.length_b   1.000
_cell.length_c   1.000
_cell.angle_alpha   90.00
_cell.angle_beta   90.00
_cell.angle_gamma   90.00
#
_symmetry.space_group_name_H-M   'P 1'
#
loop_
_entity.id
_entity.type
_entity.pdbx_description
1 polymer ?
#
loop_
_entity_poly.entity_id
_entity_poly.type
_entity_poly.pdbx_seq_one_letter_code
_entity_poly.pdbx_strand_id
1 'polypeptide(L)'
;LKEVTTTQDLGVFHRGVHSSVNIYEGAAVENNYSGNLAEICPVGAITDEDFRFKTRSWFLKEGESICPLCSRGCNILIEYHPGFPRFEVPKRVYRIKARENPEVNDFWVCDRGRYGYSYLDEHRADKIIMNKIEGENVLTWENISEYLGEKIKRLSSAKKTSGIALILHTWLSNEELFLLHKIFKDDLKVEKIFFADLPQGEADGYLLTSETSPNRRGAQEIGFDIKPVDLDALASGTDFLLAFGPFLSGLFSPKDLKAALNTVKRKVLFSSYTHELNSLFDIVLPVALIAEKEGSLTNVEGKVQGFQPALEPPGESLPEWKVLSDLGKELGIDSKFYSELPSPEAILIEMGKKIPFFKKKND
;
A
#
# COMPACT_ATOMS: atom_id res chain seq x y z
N LEU A 1 -17.25 25.40 -0.81
CA LEU A 1 -17.75 24.85 0.46
C LEU A 1 -19.25 24.57 0.43
N LYS A 2 -20.14 25.55 0.19
CA LYS A 2 -21.60 25.30 0.10
C LYS A 2 -22.02 24.14 -0.82
N GLU A 3 -21.38 23.99 -1.97
CA GLU A 3 -21.77 22.99 -2.98
C GLU A 3 -21.10 21.62 -2.77
N VAL A 4 -19.86 21.59 -2.31
CA VAL A 4 -19.07 20.36 -2.19
C VAL A 4 -19.10 19.80 -0.78
N THR A 5 -18.69 20.60 0.21
CA THR A 5 -18.64 20.18 1.63
C THR A 5 -19.95 20.43 2.36
N THR A 6 -20.85 21.24 1.79
CA THR A 6 -22.12 21.71 2.36
C THR A 6 -22.02 22.50 3.67
N THR A 7 -20.79 22.79 4.14
CA THR A 7 -20.53 23.43 5.45
C THR A 7 -20.78 24.94 5.47
N GLN A 8 -20.59 25.62 4.33
CA GLN A 8 -20.77 27.07 4.18
C GLN A 8 -19.82 27.92 5.05
N ASP A 9 -18.66 27.39 5.44
CA ASP A 9 -17.73 28.06 6.38
C ASP A 9 -17.09 29.34 5.84
N LEU A 10 -17.06 29.54 4.52
CA LEU A 10 -16.49 30.73 3.87
C LEU A 10 -17.56 31.53 3.14
N GLY A 11 -17.47 32.86 3.30
CA GLY A 11 -18.35 33.81 2.63
C GLY A 11 -17.64 35.09 2.21
N VAL A 12 -18.32 35.90 1.41
CA VAL A 12 -17.90 37.26 1.07
C VAL A 12 -18.64 38.23 1.98
N PHE A 13 -17.88 38.98 2.77
CA PHE A 13 -18.35 39.99 3.69
C PHE A 13 -18.15 41.38 3.10
N HIS A 14 -18.97 42.34 3.56
CA HIS A 14 -18.98 43.73 3.07
C HIS A 14 -19.25 43.85 1.57
N ARG A 15 -19.04 45.06 0.99
CA ARG A 15 -19.36 45.38 -0.42
C ARG A 15 -18.34 46.36 -1.00
N GLY A 16 -18.21 46.34 -2.33
CA GLY A 16 -17.29 47.22 -3.08
C GLY A 16 -15.82 46.91 -2.78
N VAL A 17 -14.98 47.94 -2.66
CA VAL A 17 -13.54 47.78 -2.38
C VAL A 17 -13.24 47.21 -1.00
N HIS A 18 -14.22 47.19 -0.10
CA HIS A 18 -14.10 46.62 1.24
C HIS A 18 -14.53 45.14 1.31
N SER A 19 -14.91 44.54 0.17
CA SER A 19 -15.32 43.14 0.14
C SER A 19 -14.16 42.24 0.58
N SER A 20 -14.42 41.34 1.53
CA SER A 20 -13.42 40.41 2.06
C SER A 20 -13.96 38.98 2.05
N VAL A 21 -13.13 38.04 1.60
CA VAL A 21 -13.39 36.61 1.80
C VAL A 21 -12.99 36.29 3.24
N ASN A 22 -13.93 35.82 4.05
CA ASN A 22 -13.67 35.55 5.46
C ASN A 22 -14.52 34.37 5.98
N ILE A 23 -14.27 34.01 7.24
CA ILE A 23 -15.03 33.07 8.06
C ILE A 23 -15.96 33.85 8.99
N TYR A 24 -17.14 33.28 9.28
CA TYR A 24 -18.09 33.89 10.22
C TYR A 24 -17.58 33.71 11.66
N GLU A 25 -17.56 34.79 12.46
CA GLU A 25 -17.15 34.81 13.88
C GLU A 25 -15.74 34.25 14.20
N GLY A 26 -14.84 34.15 13.21
CA GLY A 26 -13.49 33.63 13.44
C GLY A 26 -13.42 32.11 13.66
N ALA A 27 -14.48 31.38 13.31
CA ALA A 27 -14.51 29.92 13.37
C ALA A 27 -13.55 29.28 12.36
N ALA A 28 -12.85 28.21 12.75
CA ALA A 28 -11.99 27.45 11.84
C ALA A 28 -12.82 26.79 10.73
N VAL A 29 -12.24 26.65 9.54
CA VAL A 29 -12.83 25.87 8.45
C VAL A 29 -12.58 24.39 8.73
N GLU A 30 -13.52 23.76 9.45
CA GLU A 30 -13.41 22.37 9.88
C GLU A 30 -14.23 21.45 8.96
N ASN A 31 -13.55 20.86 7.97
CA ASN A 31 -14.10 19.79 7.15
C ASN A 31 -12.98 18.96 6.52
N ASN A 32 -13.32 17.77 6.01
CA ASN A 32 -12.38 16.81 5.43
C ASN A 32 -11.77 17.24 4.09
N TYR A 33 -12.03 18.45 3.58
CA TYR A 33 -11.60 18.91 2.26
C TYR A 33 -11.02 20.32 2.29
N SER A 34 -10.67 20.82 3.47
CA SER A 34 -10.22 22.19 3.68
C SER A 34 -8.92 22.49 2.90
N GLY A 35 -8.04 21.50 2.76
CA GLY A 35 -6.78 21.64 2.03
C GLY A 35 -6.96 21.90 0.53
N ASN A 36 -8.12 21.52 -0.05
CA ASN A 36 -8.42 21.84 -1.44
C ASN A 36 -8.60 23.34 -1.68
N LEU A 37 -8.91 24.14 -0.65
CA LEU A 37 -9.01 25.60 -0.78
C LEU A 37 -7.70 26.24 -1.25
N ALA A 38 -6.55 25.69 -0.85
CA ALA A 38 -5.25 26.13 -1.30
C ALA A 38 -5.03 25.85 -2.80
N GLU A 39 -5.65 24.81 -3.35
CA GLU A 39 -5.59 24.49 -4.79
C GLU A 39 -6.59 25.31 -5.61
N ILE A 40 -7.77 25.60 -5.05
CA ILE A 40 -8.77 26.45 -5.72
C ILE A 40 -8.27 27.91 -5.81
N CYS A 41 -7.47 28.38 -4.86
CA CYS A 41 -7.07 29.78 -4.77
C CYS A 41 -6.11 30.19 -5.90
N PRO A 42 -6.50 31.08 -6.83
CA PRO A 42 -5.68 31.39 -8.00
C PRO A 42 -4.52 32.35 -7.70
N VAL A 43 -4.53 33.03 -6.55
CA VAL A 43 -3.63 34.16 -6.23
C VAL A 43 -2.71 33.90 -5.04
N GLY A 44 -2.80 32.73 -4.40
CA GLY A 44 -2.02 32.42 -3.19
C GLY A 44 -2.43 33.22 -1.95
N ALA A 45 -3.68 33.72 -1.89
CA ALA A 45 -4.25 34.31 -0.68
C ALA A 45 -4.53 33.24 0.39
N ILE A 46 -4.95 32.06 -0.06
CA ILE A 46 -5.05 30.84 0.75
C ILE A 46 -3.89 29.94 0.33
N THR A 47 -3.04 29.57 1.28
CA THR A 47 -1.87 28.72 1.03
C THR A 47 -1.88 27.55 1.99
N ASP A 48 -1.37 26.41 1.53
CA ASP A 48 -1.21 25.23 2.35
C ASP A 48 -0.08 25.41 3.38
N GLU A 49 -0.41 25.39 4.67
CA GLU A 49 0.55 25.53 5.77
C GLU A 49 1.62 24.43 5.75
N ASP A 50 1.23 23.20 5.39
CA ASP A 50 2.16 22.09 5.31
C ASP A 50 3.19 22.28 4.18
N PHE A 51 2.91 23.05 3.14
CA PHE A 51 3.87 23.31 2.07
C PHE A 51 4.59 24.66 2.18
N ARG A 52 3.92 25.63 2.81
CA ARG A 52 4.32 27.04 2.80
C ARG A 52 5.76 27.20 3.29
N PHE A 53 6.58 27.84 2.46
CA PHE A 53 8.00 28.14 2.72
C PHE A 53 8.95 26.94 2.84
N LYS A 54 8.50 25.69 2.66
CA LYS A 54 9.40 24.53 2.66
C LYS A 54 10.28 24.45 1.41
N THR A 55 9.73 24.78 0.24
CA THR A 55 10.48 24.86 -1.03
C THR A 55 9.73 25.72 -2.06
N ARG A 56 10.16 25.71 -3.32
CA ARG A 56 9.47 26.33 -4.46
C ARG A 56 9.00 25.25 -5.43
N SER A 57 7.83 25.45 -6.04
CA SER A 57 7.20 24.49 -6.95
C SER A 57 8.09 24.13 -8.14
N TRP A 58 8.86 25.06 -8.70
CA TRP A 58 9.75 24.79 -9.84
C TRP A 58 10.97 23.91 -9.51
N PHE A 59 11.23 23.62 -8.23
CA PHE A 59 12.24 22.63 -7.84
C PHE A 59 11.66 21.22 -7.71
N LEU A 60 10.34 21.07 -7.73
CA LEU A 60 9.65 19.81 -7.53
C LEU A 60 9.41 19.12 -8.88
N LYS A 61 9.43 17.79 -8.83
CA LYS A 61 8.91 16.92 -9.87
C LYS A 61 7.56 16.37 -9.42
N GLU A 62 6.73 16.04 -10.38
CA GLU A 62 5.42 15.44 -10.18
C GLU A 62 5.46 13.97 -10.61
N GLY A 63 4.88 13.11 -9.78
CA GLY A 63 4.63 11.71 -10.11
C GLY A 63 3.17 11.34 -9.86
N GLU A 64 2.54 10.67 -10.81
CA GLU A 64 1.14 10.24 -10.69
C GLU A 64 1.02 8.98 -9.84
N SER A 65 0.06 8.95 -8.91
CA SER A 65 -0.20 7.78 -8.08
C SER A 65 -1.65 7.70 -7.61
N ILE A 66 -1.95 6.71 -6.78
CA ILE A 66 -3.27 6.48 -6.17
C ILE A 66 -3.11 6.55 -4.65
N CYS A 67 -4.03 7.25 -3.98
CA CYS A 67 -4.05 7.35 -2.53
C CYS A 67 -4.44 6.01 -1.89
N PRO A 68 -3.60 5.41 -1.03
CA PRO A 68 -3.88 4.11 -0.42
C PRO A 68 -4.64 4.18 0.90
N LEU A 69 -4.94 5.39 1.41
CA LEU A 69 -5.36 5.57 2.81
C LEU A 69 -6.83 5.20 3.09
N CYS A 70 -7.62 4.96 2.04
CA CYS A 70 -8.97 4.42 2.15
C CYS A 70 -9.39 3.73 0.84
N SER A 71 -10.55 3.08 0.84
CA SER A 71 -11.03 2.27 -0.29
C SER A 71 -11.52 3.06 -1.50
N ARG A 72 -11.56 4.40 -1.43
CA ARG A 72 -11.93 5.26 -2.57
C ARG A 72 -10.89 5.22 -3.69
N GLY A 73 -9.60 5.14 -3.33
CA GLY A 73 -8.50 5.17 -4.29
C GLY A 73 -8.44 6.46 -5.12
N CYS A 74 -8.48 7.64 -4.46
CA CYS A 74 -8.39 8.93 -5.16
C CYS A 74 -7.09 9.05 -5.96
N ASN A 75 -7.17 9.67 -7.13
CA ASN A 75 -6.02 9.93 -7.99
C ASN A 75 -5.26 11.14 -7.44
N ILE A 76 -3.95 10.98 -7.28
CA ILE A 76 -3.11 11.99 -6.65
C ILE A 76 -1.86 12.29 -7.47
N LEU A 77 -1.36 13.51 -7.33
CA LEU A 77 -0.04 13.92 -7.78
C LEU A 77 0.87 14.05 -6.56
N ILE A 78 1.96 13.30 -6.57
CA ILE A 78 3.02 13.37 -5.58
C ILE A 78 4.04 14.38 -6.06
N GLU A 79 4.17 15.50 -5.35
CA GLU A 79 5.23 16.45 -5.62
C GLU A 79 6.43 16.18 -4.71
N TYR A 80 7.57 15.88 -5.34
CA TYR A 80 8.79 15.48 -4.65
C TYR A 80 10.02 16.19 -5.20
N HIS A 81 11.04 16.31 -4.36
CA HIS A 81 12.30 16.92 -4.74
C HIS A 81 13.28 15.83 -5.19
N PRO A 82 13.87 15.90 -6.39
CA PRO A 82 14.81 14.89 -6.90
C PRO A 82 16.21 14.95 -6.24
N GLY A 83 16.34 15.60 -5.08
CA GLY A 83 17.62 15.95 -4.48
C GLY A 83 18.32 17.16 -5.13
N PHE A 84 19.38 17.66 -4.50
CA PHE A 84 20.31 18.62 -5.10
C PHE A 84 21.66 17.94 -5.35
N PRO A 85 22.42 18.33 -6.39
CA PRO A 85 23.74 17.76 -6.66
C PRO A 85 24.76 17.94 -5.54
N ARG A 86 24.53 18.87 -4.59
CA ARG A 86 25.52 19.28 -3.59
C ARG A 86 25.14 18.96 -2.14
N PHE A 87 23.90 18.62 -1.89
CA PHE A 87 23.41 18.31 -0.54
C PHE A 87 22.18 17.42 -0.63
N GLU A 88 22.12 16.47 0.29
CA GLU A 88 20.94 15.61 0.43
C GLU A 88 19.78 16.42 1.01
N VAL A 89 18.59 16.12 0.52
CA VAL A 89 17.36 16.72 1.00
C VAL A 89 16.79 15.77 2.05
N PRO A 90 16.48 16.23 3.27
CA PRO A 90 16.08 15.35 4.37
C PRO A 90 14.70 14.69 4.15
N LYS A 91 13.86 15.27 3.29
CA LYS A 91 12.54 14.76 2.91
C LYS A 91 12.41 14.79 1.39
N ARG A 92 11.95 13.69 0.80
CA ARG A 92 11.77 13.59 -0.65
C ARG A 92 10.43 14.18 -1.06
N VAL A 93 9.34 13.82 -0.39
CA VAL A 93 7.98 14.24 -0.75
C VAL A 93 7.58 15.50 0.01
N TYR A 94 7.10 16.51 -0.72
CA TYR A 94 6.79 17.83 -0.16
C TYR A 94 5.30 18.13 -0.03
N ARG A 95 4.47 17.59 -0.94
CA ARG A 95 3.02 17.70 -0.85
C ARG A 95 2.32 16.69 -1.76
N ILE A 96 1.05 16.44 -1.48
CA ILE A 96 0.13 15.70 -2.33
C ILE A 96 -0.92 16.67 -2.87
N LYS A 97 -1.20 16.57 -4.18
CA LYS A 97 -2.28 17.30 -4.85
C LYS A 97 -3.30 16.33 -5.42
N ALA A 98 -4.51 16.84 -5.67
CA ALA A 98 -5.50 16.08 -6.42
C ALA A 98 -5.06 15.93 -7.88
N ARG A 99 -5.19 14.73 -8.43
CA ARG A 99 -5.13 14.48 -9.87
C ARG A 99 -6.56 14.32 -10.38
N GLU A 100 -6.87 14.96 -11.50
CA GLU A 100 -8.21 14.89 -12.08
C GLU A 100 -8.55 13.47 -12.50
N ASN A 101 -9.68 12.96 -12.00
CA ASN A 101 -10.29 11.73 -12.51
C ASN A 101 -11.83 11.80 -12.33
N PRO A 102 -12.58 12.10 -13.40
CA PRO A 102 -14.03 12.24 -13.34
C PRO A 102 -14.78 10.99 -12.86
N GLU A 103 -14.16 9.81 -12.98
CA GLU A 103 -14.78 8.55 -12.56
C GLU A 103 -14.61 8.24 -11.07
N VAL A 104 -13.73 8.94 -10.35
CA VAL A 104 -13.37 8.59 -8.97
C VAL A 104 -13.43 9.78 -8.02
N ASN A 105 -12.64 10.82 -8.27
CA ASN A 105 -12.45 11.91 -7.32
C ASN A 105 -12.63 13.30 -7.93
N ASP A 106 -12.98 13.37 -9.22
CA ASP A 106 -13.12 14.60 -9.99
C ASP A 106 -11.85 15.45 -9.81
N PHE A 107 -11.92 16.61 -9.14
CA PHE A 107 -10.75 17.47 -8.85
C PHE A 107 -10.31 17.45 -7.38
N TRP A 108 -10.85 16.55 -6.55
CA TRP A 108 -10.76 16.64 -5.10
C TRP A 108 -9.93 15.51 -4.48
N VAL A 109 -9.37 15.77 -3.31
CA VAL A 109 -8.81 14.76 -2.41
C VAL A 109 -9.16 15.15 -0.97
N CYS A 110 -9.45 14.17 -0.11
CA CYS A 110 -9.69 14.46 1.30
C CYS A 110 -8.39 14.84 2.02
N ASP A 111 -8.51 15.56 3.12
CA ASP A 111 -7.38 16.06 3.92
C ASP A 111 -6.54 14.90 4.49
N ARG A 112 -7.17 13.75 4.80
CA ARG A 112 -6.45 12.52 5.14
C ARG A 112 -5.49 12.09 4.01
N GLY A 113 -5.97 12.06 2.77
CA GLY A 113 -5.17 11.72 1.59
C GLY A 113 -4.10 12.77 1.28
N ARG A 114 -4.42 14.04 1.50
CA ARG A 114 -3.55 15.19 1.22
C ARG A 114 -2.38 15.30 2.20
N TYR A 115 -2.63 15.10 3.49
CA TYR A 115 -1.67 15.36 4.56
C TYR A 115 -1.10 14.09 5.18
N GLY A 116 -1.77 12.94 5.01
CA GLY A 116 -1.33 11.65 5.53
C GLY A 116 -0.22 10.97 4.72
N TYR A 117 0.74 11.72 4.17
CA TYR A 117 1.77 11.19 3.25
C TYR A 117 3.15 10.99 3.89
N SER A 118 3.29 11.19 5.21
CA SER A 118 4.55 10.97 5.94
C SER A 118 5.09 9.54 5.79
N TYR A 119 4.19 8.56 5.62
CA TYR A 119 4.51 7.16 5.39
C TYR A 119 5.39 6.90 4.14
N LEU A 120 5.50 7.86 3.22
CA LEU A 120 6.34 7.73 2.02
C LEU A 120 7.83 7.85 2.33
N ASP A 121 8.21 8.59 3.38
CA ASP A 121 9.61 8.91 3.70
C ASP A 121 10.03 8.46 5.11
N GLU A 122 9.10 8.36 6.07
CA GLU A 122 9.43 8.02 7.45
C GLU A 122 9.66 6.52 7.68
N HIS A 123 10.70 6.21 8.46
CA HIS A 123 11.03 4.85 8.92
C HIS A 123 11.10 3.78 7.82
N ARG A 124 11.47 4.16 6.59
CA ARG A 124 11.51 3.24 5.46
C ARG A 124 12.57 2.15 5.62
N ALA A 125 12.23 0.92 5.25
CA ALA A 125 13.20 -0.18 5.17
C ALA A 125 13.97 -0.08 3.85
N ASP A 126 15.30 -0.20 3.92
CA ASP A 126 16.21 0.00 2.79
C ASP A 126 17.13 -1.19 2.52
N LYS A 127 17.15 -2.19 3.40
CA LYS A 127 18.02 -3.37 3.29
C LYS A 127 17.39 -4.61 3.88
N ILE A 128 17.84 -5.78 3.42
CA ILE A 128 17.46 -7.07 4.02
C ILE A 128 18.01 -7.16 5.45
N ILE A 129 17.18 -7.59 6.39
CA ILE A 129 17.57 -7.83 7.79
C ILE A 129 17.47 -9.32 8.09
N MET A 130 18.54 -9.89 8.64
CA MET A 130 18.60 -11.28 9.09
C MET A 130 18.89 -11.32 10.60
N ASN A 131 17.96 -11.81 11.42
CA ASN A 131 18.11 -11.78 12.88
C ASN A 131 18.50 -13.13 13.50
N LYS A 132 18.05 -14.24 12.92
CA LYS A 132 18.14 -15.59 13.52
C LYS A 132 18.62 -16.65 12.52
N ILE A 133 19.54 -16.24 11.68
CA ILE A 133 20.18 -17.09 10.68
C ILE A 133 21.67 -17.15 11.02
N GLU A 134 22.07 -18.16 11.81
CA GLU A 134 23.46 -18.51 12.00
C GLU A 134 23.86 -19.53 10.93
N GLY A 135 24.85 -19.20 10.09
CA GLY A 135 25.49 -20.14 9.17
C GLY A 135 24.80 -20.40 7.82
N GLU A 136 23.71 -19.71 7.47
CA GLU A 136 23.24 -19.69 6.06
C GLU A 136 23.98 -18.57 5.30
N ASN A 137 24.15 -18.73 3.99
CA ASN A 137 24.74 -17.70 3.11
C ASN A 137 24.00 -16.37 3.26
N VAL A 138 24.70 -15.25 3.01
CA VAL A 138 24.07 -13.92 2.96
C VAL A 138 22.91 -13.97 1.96
N LEU A 139 21.70 -13.71 2.46
CA LEU A 139 20.51 -13.65 1.61
C LEU A 139 20.53 -12.34 0.83
N THR A 140 20.32 -12.46 -0.48
CA THR A 140 20.17 -11.36 -1.42
C THR A 140 18.87 -11.57 -2.19
N TRP A 141 18.41 -10.55 -2.91
CA TRP A 141 17.24 -10.70 -3.77
C TRP A 141 17.39 -11.76 -4.87
N GLU A 142 18.63 -12.10 -5.24
CA GLU A 142 18.93 -13.11 -6.24
C GLU A 142 18.71 -14.54 -5.74
N ASN A 143 18.93 -14.79 -4.44
CA ASN A 143 18.82 -16.14 -3.85
C ASN A 143 17.62 -16.32 -2.91
N ILE A 144 16.85 -15.26 -2.64
CA ILE A 144 15.72 -15.34 -1.70
C ILE A 144 14.60 -16.23 -2.23
N SER A 145 14.31 -16.20 -3.54
CA SER A 145 13.26 -17.02 -4.15
C SER A 145 13.61 -18.50 -4.07
N GLU A 146 14.88 -18.85 -4.30
CA GLU A 146 15.43 -20.19 -4.09
C GLU A 146 15.25 -20.64 -2.64
N TYR A 147 15.67 -19.81 -1.68
CA TYR A 147 15.52 -20.09 -0.25
C TYR A 147 14.07 -20.34 0.16
N LEU A 148 13.15 -19.44 -0.22
CA LEU A 148 11.72 -19.56 0.08
C LEU A 148 11.13 -20.81 -0.60
N GLY A 149 11.51 -21.04 -1.86
CA GLY A 149 11.09 -22.17 -2.67
C GLY A 149 11.49 -23.52 -2.06
N GLU A 150 12.73 -23.66 -1.61
CA GLU A 150 13.22 -24.87 -0.94
C GLU A 150 12.42 -25.20 0.33
N LYS A 151 12.18 -24.19 1.20
CA LYS A 151 11.41 -24.40 2.45
C LYS A 151 9.97 -24.82 2.14
N ILE A 152 9.34 -24.17 1.18
CA ILE A 152 7.96 -24.48 0.76
C ILE A 152 7.89 -25.86 0.10
N LYS A 153 8.80 -26.19 -0.83
CA LYS A 153 8.88 -27.52 -1.48
C LYS A 153 9.05 -28.64 -0.46
N ARG A 154 9.87 -28.42 0.58
CA ARG A 154 10.09 -29.40 1.66
C ARG A 154 8.80 -29.68 2.44
N LEU A 155 8.03 -28.64 2.77
CA LEU A 155 6.75 -28.80 3.45
C LEU A 155 5.68 -29.42 2.54
N SER A 156 5.64 -29.00 1.28
CA SER A 156 4.70 -29.51 0.26
C SER A 156 4.94 -31.00 -0.02
N SER A 157 6.18 -31.42 -0.27
CA SER A 157 6.56 -32.83 -0.48
C SER A 157 6.23 -33.72 0.72
N ALA A 158 6.28 -33.16 1.93
CA ALA A 158 5.91 -33.86 3.16
C ALA A 158 4.40 -33.88 3.43
N LYS A 159 3.57 -33.32 2.54
CA LYS A 159 2.12 -33.12 2.71
C LYS A 159 1.75 -32.33 3.98
N LYS A 160 2.60 -31.37 4.37
CA LYS A 160 2.44 -30.49 5.54
C LYS A 160 2.15 -29.05 5.13
N THR A 161 1.36 -28.85 4.08
CA THR A 161 0.95 -27.51 3.63
C THR A 161 0.12 -26.77 4.68
N SER A 162 -0.54 -27.48 5.59
CA SER A 162 -1.19 -26.93 6.79
C SER A 162 -0.24 -26.23 7.77
N GLY A 163 1.07 -26.50 7.65
CA GLY A 163 2.13 -25.83 8.41
C GLY A 163 2.58 -24.50 7.81
N ILE A 164 2.07 -24.13 6.63
CA ILE A 164 2.33 -22.82 6.00
C ILE A 164 1.21 -21.87 6.41
N ALA A 165 1.55 -20.66 6.81
CA ALA A 165 0.58 -19.60 7.07
C ALA A 165 0.99 -18.30 6.35
N LEU A 166 -0.02 -17.56 5.91
CA LEU A 166 0.12 -16.24 5.31
C LEU A 166 -0.60 -15.18 6.14
N ILE A 167 0.05 -14.04 6.32
CA ILE A 167 -0.57 -12.81 6.79
C ILE A 167 -0.46 -11.80 5.66
N LEU A 168 -1.58 -11.43 5.08
CA LEU A 168 -1.70 -10.50 3.96
C LEU A 168 -2.32 -9.19 4.44
N HIS A 169 -2.41 -8.20 3.54
CA HIS A 169 -3.18 -6.98 3.75
C HIS A 169 -3.68 -6.48 2.40
N THR A 170 -4.75 -5.70 2.42
CA THR A 170 -5.41 -5.19 1.21
C THR A 170 -4.82 -3.87 0.71
N TRP A 171 -3.55 -3.58 1.05
CA TRP A 171 -2.74 -2.58 0.31
C TRP A 171 -1.86 -3.23 -0.77
N LEU A 172 -1.77 -4.55 -0.81
CA LEU A 172 -1.13 -5.26 -1.92
C LEU A 172 -1.90 -4.98 -3.22
N SER A 173 -1.16 -4.92 -4.34
CA SER A 173 -1.78 -4.73 -5.64
C SER A 173 -2.63 -5.95 -6.04
N ASN A 174 -3.52 -5.78 -7.02
CA ASN A 174 -4.31 -6.89 -7.54
C ASN A 174 -3.39 -8.01 -8.08
N GLU A 175 -2.29 -7.64 -8.72
CA GLU A 175 -1.31 -8.58 -9.28
C GLU A 175 -0.62 -9.40 -8.19
N GLU A 176 -0.20 -8.75 -7.10
CA GLU A 176 0.44 -9.41 -5.95
C GLU A 176 -0.54 -10.36 -5.26
N LEU A 177 -1.77 -9.89 -5.00
CA LEU A 177 -2.83 -10.70 -4.42
C LEU A 177 -3.18 -11.90 -5.33
N PHE A 178 -3.22 -11.71 -6.64
CA PHE A 178 -3.49 -12.77 -7.59
C PHE A 178 -2.38 -13.82 -7.62
N LEU A 179 -1.10 -13.42 -7.61
CA LEU A 179 0.02 -14.35 -7.52
C LEU A 179 -0.01 -15.12 -6.20
N LEU A 180 -0.30 -14.44 -5.08
CA LEU A 180 -0.46 -15.07 -3.77
C LEU A 180 -1.62 -16.08 -3.76
N HIS A 181 -2.77 -15.72 -4.34
CA HIS A 181 -3.92 -16.62 -4.47
C HIS A 181 -3.54 -17.85 -5.27
N LYS A 182 -2.93 -17.66 -6.44
CA LYS A 182 -2.54 -18.76 -7.31
C LYS A 182 -1.54 -19.71 -6.63
N ILE A 183 -0.44 -19.18 -6.10
CA ILE A 183 0.62 -20.00 -5.48
C ILE A 183 0.08 -20.72 -4.24
N PHE A 184 -0.50 -19.99 -3.30
CA PHE A 184 -0.78 -20.56 -1.98
C PHE A 184 -2.15 -21.20 -1.88
N LYS A 185 -3.18 -20.66 -2.52
CA LYS A 185 -4.54 -21.17 -2.43
C LYS A 185 -4.90 -22.13 -3.57
N ASP A 186 -4.56 -21.80 -4.81
CA ASP A 186 -4.89 -22.68 -5.94
C ASP A 186 -3.94 -23.87 -6.03
N ASP A 187 -2.64 -23.63 -5.93
CA ASP A 187 -1.64 -24.67 -6.19
C ASP A 187 -1.22 -25.43 -4.92
N LEU A 188 -0.92 -24.73 -3.82
CA LEU A 188 -0.49 -25.35 -2.55
C LEU A 188 -1.64 -25.69 -1.57
N LYS A 189 -2.86 -25.21 -1.82
CA LYS A 189 -4.05 -25.43 -0.97
C LYS A 189 -3.83 -25.07 0.51
N VAL A 190 -3.13 -23.98 0.77
CA VAL A 190 -2.92 -23.43 2.12
C VAL A 190 -4.24 -22.87 2.67
N GLU A 191 -4.60 -23.32 3.87
CA GLU A 191 -5.86 -22.91 4.53
C GLU A 191 -5.68 -21.70 5.46
N LYS A 192 -4.49 -21.53 6.05
CA LYS A 192 -4.18 -20.46 7.01
C LYS A 192 -3.76 -19.18 6.29
N ILE A 193 -4.73 -18.47 5.75
CA ILE A 193 -4.54 -17.16 5.12
C ILE A 193 -5.36 -16.13 5.90
N PHE A 194 -4.68 -15.14 6.45
CA PHE A 194 -5.29 -14.08 7.25
C PHE A 194 -4.98 -12.70 6.66
N PHE A 195 -5.78 -11.70 7.01
CA PHE A 195 -5.62 -10.31 6.60
C PHE A 195 -5.44 -9.40 7.82
N ALA A 196 -4.32 -8.68 7.84
CA ALA A 196 -3.98 -7.67 8.84
C ALA A 196 -4.43 -6.27 8.40
N ASP A 197 -5.68 -6.14 7.95
CA ASP A 197 -6.23 -4.84 7.60
C ASP A 197 -6.51 -4.02 8.87
N LEU A 198 -6.21 -2.72 8.81
CA LEU A 198 -6.47 -1.80 9.90
C LEU A 198 -7.98 -1.65 10.18
N PRO A 199 -8.38 -1.29 11.41
CA PRO A 199 -9.78 -1.08 11.75
C PRO A 199 -10.46 -0.01 10.90
N GLN A 200 -11.78 -0.11 10.76
CA GLN A 200 -12.57 0.91 10.07
C GLN A 200 -12.42 2.28 10.75
N GLY A 201 -12.34 3.32 9.93
CA GLY A 201 -12.35 4.72 10.34
C GLY A 201 -13.67 5.41 10.00
N GLU A 202 -13.62 6.73 9.91
CA GLU A 202 -14.78 7.57 9.61
C GLU A 202 -15.06 7.65 8.10
N ALA A 203 -16.34 7.83 7.75
CA ALA A 203 -16.80 8.09 6.39
C ALA A 203 -17.60 9.39 6.36
N ASP A 204 -17.57 10.10 5.23
CA ASP A 204 -18.28 11.38 5.08
C ASP A 204 -19.37 11.36 3.99
N GLY A 205 -19.64 10.20 3.40
CA GLY A 205 -20.63 10.06 2.33
C GLY A 205 -20.23 10.70 1.00
N TYR A 206 -18.99 11.20 0.88
CA TYR A 206 -18.42 11.74 -0.35
C TYR A 206 -17.19 10.92 -0.78
N LEU A 207 -15.96 11.43 -0.60
CA LEU A 207 -14.75 10.70 -0.98
C LEU A 207 -14.15 9.88 0.16
N LEU A 208 -14.26 10.35 1.41
CA LEU A 208 -13.68 9.63 2.55
C LEU A 208 -14.56 8.43 2.89
N THR A 209 -13.95 7.25 2.82
CA THR A 209 -14.60 5.98 3.14
C THR A 209 -14.10 5.45 4.47
N SER A 210 -14.99 4.75 5.20
CA SER A 210 -14.66 4.16 6.50
C SER A 210 -13.65 3.02 6.37
N GLU A 211 -13.59 2.37 5.22
CA GLU A 211 -12.61 1.34 4.96
C GLU A 211 -11.24 1.95 4.70
N THR A 212 -10.29 1.70 5.60
CA THR A 212 -8.94 2.31 5.60
C THR A 212 -7.94 1.59 4.72
N SER A 213 -8.42 0.69 3.87
CA SER A 213 -7.61 -0.10 2.95
C SER A 213 -8.04 0.13 1.51
N PRO A 214 -7.11 0.20 0.55
CA PRO A 214 -7.45 0.64 -0.79
C PRO A 214 -7.99 -0.46 -1.70
N ASN A 215 -7.73 -1.74 -1.40
CA ASN A 215 -7.93 -2.84 -2.35
C ASN A 215 -8.70 -4.05 -1.80
N ARG A 216 -9.56 -3.84 -0.80
CA ARG A 216 -10.33 -4.94 -0.21
C ARG A 216 -11.27 -5.58 -1.22
N ARG A 217 -11.94 -4.76 -2.04
CA ARG A 217 -12.80 -5.25 -3.12
C ARG A 217 -12.01 -6.08 -4.13
N GLY A 218 -10.81 -5.65 -4.50
CA GLY A 218 -9.93 -6.41 -5.39
C GLY A 218 -9.60 -7.79 -4.83
N ALA A 219 -9.23 -7.87 -3.54
CA ALA A 219 -8.99 -9.15 -2.87
C ALA A 219 -10.21 -10.07 -2.88
N GLN A 220 -11.42 -9.53 -2.67
CA GLN A 220 -12.67 -10.30 -2.72
C GLN A 220 -12.97 -10.82 -4.12
N GLU A 221 -12.83 -9.99 -5.15
CA GLU A 221 -13.06 -10.38 -6.56
C GLU A 221 -12.03 -11.40 -7.05
N ILE A 222 -10.81 -11.39 -6.50
CA ILE A 222 -9.80 -12.43 -6.72
C ILE A 222 -10.21 -13.77 -6.08
N GLY A 223 -11.09 -13.74 -5.08
CA GLY A 223 -11.63 -14.93 -4.41
C GLY A 223 -11.09 -15.15 -3.00
N PHE A 224 -10.46 -14.16 -2.37
CA PHE A 224 -10.09 -14.25 -0.95
C PHE A 224 -11.32 -14.10 -0.04
N ASP A 225 -11.31 -14.89 1.04
CA ASP A 225 -12.18 -14.68 2.19
C ASP A 225 -11.37 -13.89 3.23
N ILE A 226 -11.72 -12.63 3.46
CA ILE A 226 -10.93 -11.67 4.23
C ILE A 226 -11.16 -11.89 5.72
N LYS A 227 -10.46 -12.89 6.26
CA LYS A 227 -10.49 -13.23 7.68
C LYS A 227 -9.47 -12.39 8.45
N PRO A 228 -9.85 -11.77 9.58
CA PRO A 228 -8.88 -11.09 10.44
C PRO A 228 -7.86 -12.10 10.98
N VAL A 229 -6.69 -11.60 11.37
CA VAL A 229 -5.63 -12.43 11.97
C VAL A 229 -6.12 -13.08 13.26
N ASP A 230 -5.95 -14.39 13.34
CA ASP A 230 -6.18 -15.19 14.54
C ASP A 230 -4.82 -15.69 15.05
N LEU A 231 -4.37 -15.15 16.19
CA LEU A 231 -3.07 -15.47 16.77
C LEU A 231 -3.01 -16.90 17.31
N ASP A 232 -4.12 -17.46 17.77
CA ASP A 232 -4.16 -18.83 18.31
C ASP A 232 -4.06 -19.84 17.16
N ALA A 233 -4.80 -19.60 16.07
CA ALA A 233 -4.70 -20.40 14.85
C ALA A 233 -3.29 -20.30 14.22
N LEU A 234 -2.66 -19.13 14.28
CA LEU A 234 -1.29 -18.92 13.82
C LEU A 234 -0.28 -19.68 14.69
N ALA A 235 -0.44 -19.63 16.01
CA ALA A 235 0.48 -20.30 16.94
C ALA A 235 0.38 -21.83 16.87
N SER A 236 -0.78 -22.36 16.47
CA SER A 236 -1.06 -23.80 16.44
C SER A 236 -0.54 -24.47 15.16
N GLY A 237 0.67 -25.04 15.22
CA GLY A 237 1.17 -25.92 14.16
C GLY A 237 1.62 -25.22 12.87
N THR A 238 2.06 -23.97 12.96
CA THR A 238 2.67 -23.23 11.84
C THR A 238 4.20 -23.43 11.86
N ASP A 239 4.72 -24.05 10.82
CA ASP A 239 6.16 -24.26 10.60
C ASP A 239 6.78 -23.09 9.84
N PHE A 240 6.07 -22.51 8.87
CA PHE A 240 6.57 -21.45 8.01
C PHE A 240 5.54 -20.33 7.83
N LEU A 241 5.91 -19.12 8.22
CA LEU A 241 5.08 -17.92 8.12
C LEU A 241 5.67 -16.93 7.13
N LEU A 242 4.86 -16.51 6.17
CA LEU A 242 5.12 -15.33 5.35
C LEU A 242 4.13 -14.22 5.75
N ALA A 243 4.64 -13.12 6.28
CA ALA A 243 3.84 -11.96 6.62
C ALA A 243 4.16 -10.82 5.65
N PHE A 244 3.13 -10.15 5.16
CA PHE A 244 3.21 -9.00 4.28
C PHE A 244 2.68 -7.78 5.04
N GLY A 245 3.43 -6.69 4.98
CA GLY A 245 3.10 -5.41 5.61
C GLY A 245 3.38 -5.36 7.12
N PRO A 246 3.55 -4.15 7.67
CA PRO A 246 3.85 -3.93 9.09
C PRO A 246 2.61 -3.99 10.00
N PHE A 247 1.41 -4.19 9.45
CA PHE A 247 0.15 -3.84 10.12
C PHE A 247 -0.20 -4.66 11.37
N LEU A 248 0.49 -5.79 11.59
CA LEU A 248 0.32 -6.59 12.81
C LEU A 248 0.52 -5.78 14.09
N SER A 249 1.47 -4.84 14.11
CA SER A 249 1.74 -4.00 15.28
C SER A 249 0.61 -3.02 15.60
N GLY A 250 -0.20 -2.66 14.61
CA GLY A 250 -1.38 -1.82 14.81
C GLY A 250 -2.60 -2.59 15.33
N LEU A 251 -2.58 -3.92 15.26
CA LEU A 251 -3.72 -4.79 15.59
C LEU A 251 -3.57 -5.49 16.94
N PHE A 252 -2.34 -5.79 17.36
CA PHE A 252 -2.08 -6.60 18.55
C PHE A 252 -0.98 -5.99 19.41
N SER A 253 -1.03 -6.29 20.71
CA SER A 253 0.04 -5.85 21.61
C SER A 253 1.37 -6.55 21.28
N PRO A 254 2.52 -5.90 21.50
CA PRO A 254 3.83 -6.52 21.29
C PRO A 254 4.02 -7.82 22.07
N LYS A 255 3.38 -7.94 23.24
CA LYS A 255 3.43 -9.14 24.09
C LYS A 255 2.74 -10.33 23.42
N ASP A 256 1.54 -10.11 22.87
CA ASP A 256 0.75 -11.18 22.27
C ASP A 256 1.36 -11.64 20.94
N LEU A 257 1.85 -10.69 20.14
CA LEU A 257 2.60 -11.00 18.92
C LEU A 257 3.85 -11.82 19.22
N LYS A 258 4.62 -11.44 20.24
CA LYS A 258 5.81 -12.20 20.63
C LYS A 258 5.46 -13.61 21.11
N ALA A 259 4.38 -13.76 21.87
CA ALA A 259 3.93 -15.09 22.32
C ALA A 259 3.56 -16.00 21.13
N ALA A 260 2.75 -15.50 20.19
CA ALA A 260 2.32 -16.26 19.02
C ALA A 260 3.47 -16.55 18.04
N LEU A 261 4.27 -15.53 17.69
CA LEU A 261 5.35 -15.67 16.70
C LEU A 261 6.53 -16.51 17.21
N ASN A 262 6.72 -16.65 18.53
CA ASN A 262 7.76 -17.51 19.07
C ASN A 262 7.51 -19.01 18.85
N THR A 263 6.25 -19.44 18.64
CA THR A 263 5.94 -20.85 18.35
C THR A 263 6.24 -21.23 16.91
N VAL A 264 6.29 -20.25 16.00
CA VAL A 264 6.54 -20.46 14.57
C VAL A 264 8.02 -20.69 14.31
N LYS A 265 8.36 -21.79 13.61
CA LYS A 265 9.76 -22.19 13.40
C LYS A 265 10.54 -21.26 12.48
N ARG A 266 9.95 -20.84 11.35
CA ARG A 266 10.57 -19.91 10.40
C ARG A 266 9.58 -18.84 9.97
N LYS A 267 10.01 -17.58 10.00
CA LYS A 267 9.18 -16.39 9.77
C LYS A 267 9.90 -15.41 8.85
N VAL A 268 9.24 -15.02 7.76
CA VAL A 268 9.70 -13.99 6.83
C VAL A 268 8.69 -12.86 6.79
N LEU A 269 9.18 -11.63 6.93
CA LEU A 269 8.37 -10.41 6.87
C LEU A 269 8.74 -9.61 5.61
N PHE A 270 7.77 -9.33 4.77
CA PHE A 270 7.86 -8.34 3.71
C PHE A 270 7.37 -7.00 4.29
N SER A 271 8.25 -6.01 4.45
CA SER A 271 7.89 -4.74 5.09
C SER A 271 8.50 -3.55 4.38
N SER A 272 7.70 -2.52 4.12
CA SER A 272 8.17 -1.22 3.61
C SER A 272 8.83 -0.36 4.69
N TYR A 273 8.78 -0.79 5.96
CA TYR A 273 9.19 -0.02 7.12
C TYR A 273 10.12 -0.78 8.06
N THR A 274 11.01 -0.03 8.70
CA THR A 274 11.73 -0.44 9.90
C THR A 274 10.80 -0.30 11.09
N HIS A 275 10.53 -1.41 11.78
CA HIS A 275 9.59 -1.46 12.88
C HIS A 275 10.08 -2.43 13.97
N GLU A 276 9.53 -2.34 15.18
CA GLU A 276 9.72 -3.30 16.27
C GLU A 276 9.46 -4.77 15.86
N LEU A 277 8.57 -5.00 14.87
CA LEU A 277 8.29 -6.32 14.34
C LEU A 277 9.53 -6.97 13.76
N ASN A 278 10.50 -6.19 13.26
CA ASN A 278 11.70 -6.73 12.64
C ASN A 278 12.39 -7.72 13.57
N SER A 279 12.49 -7.41 14.87
CA SER A 279 13.11 -8.28 15.88
C SER A 279 12.39 -9.61 16.13
N LEU A 280 11.11 -9.71 15.74
CA LEU A 280 10.29 -10.90 15.92
C LEU A 280 10.35 -11.85 14.72
N PHE A 281 10.84 -11.40 13.56
CA PHE A 281 10.97 -12.18 12.35
C PHE A 281 12.43 -12.61 12.10
N ASP A 282 12.61 -13.75 11.44
CA ASP A 282 13.94 -14.31 11.18
C ASP A 282 14.61 -13.57 10.01
N ILE A 283 13.81 -13.23 8.98
CA ILE A 283 14.18 -12.46 7.80
C ILE A 283 13.17 -11.32 7.62
N VAL A 284 13.66 -10.11 7.34
CA VAL A 284 12.85 -8.98 6.88
C VAL A 284 13.34 -8.55 5.51
N LEU A 285 12.42 -8.53 4.56
CA LEU A 285 12.63 -8.15 3.17
C LEU A 285 12.04 -6.75 2.95
N PRO A 286 12.85 -5.76 2.52
CA PRO A 286 12.38 -4.40 2.28
C PRO A 286 11.54 -4.34 1.00
N VAL A 287 10.32 -3.81 1.06
CA VAL A 287 9.42 -3.80 -0.11
C VAL A 287 8.92 -2.41 -0.50
N ALA A 288 8.68 -2.24 -1.80
CA ALA A 288 8.26 -0.97 -2.40
C ALA A 288 6.81 -0.61 -2.03
N LEU A 289 6.57 0.67 -1.77
CA LEU A 289 5.21 1.19 -1.57
C LEU A 289 4.45 1.31 -2.90
N ILE A 290 3.12 1.50 -2.85
CA ILE A 290 2.29 1.77 -4.03
C ILE A 290 2.84 2.93 -4.88
N ALA A 291 3.39 3.96 -4.25
CA ALA A 291 4.00 5.10 -4.95
C ALA A 291 5.34 4.77 -5.65
N GLU A 292 5.91 3.58 -5.42
CA GLU A 292 7.25 3.16 -5.83
C GLU A 292 7.24 1.89 -6.68
N LYS A 293 6.06 1.39 -7.01
CA LYS A 293 5.88 0.22 -7.86
C LYS A 293 4.75 0.44 -8.85
N GLU A 294 4.69 -0.46 -9.82
CA GLU A 294 3.58 -0.56 -10.76
C GLU A 294 2.61 -1.67 -10.35
N GLY A 295 1.33 -1.49 -10.69
CA GLY A 295 0.28 -2.46 -10.44
C GLY A 295 -1.10 -1.85 -10.61
N SER A 296 -2.13 -2.52 -10.08
CA SER A 296 -3.50 -1.99 -10.04
C SER A 296 -4.17 -2.17 -8.69
N LEU A 297 -5.10 -1.27 -8.37
CA LEU A 297 -5.99 -1.33 -7.20
C LEU A 297 -7.44 -1.29 -7.66
N THR A 298 -8.32 -1.95 -6.91
CA THR A 298 -9.76 -1.96 -7.13
C THR A 298 -10.42 -1.20 -6.00
N ASN A 299 -11.01 -0.05 -6.33
CA ASN A 299 -11.68 0.78 -5.33
C ASN A 299 -13.03 0.17 -4.89
N VAL A 300 -13.65 0.79 -3.89
CA VAL A 300 -14.96 0.37 -3.32
C VAL A 300 -16.08 0.32 -4.36
N GLU A 301 -16.03 1.14 -5.40
CA GLU A 301 -17.01 1.16 -6.49
C GLU A 301 -16.75 0.10 -7.57
N GLY A 302 -15.63 -0.63 -7.46
CA GLY A 302 -15.26 -1.68 -8.41
C GLY A 302 -14.48 -1.17 -9.63
N LYS A 303 -13.97 0.07 -9.56
CA LYS A 303 -13.08 0.62 -10.59
C LYS A 303 -11.67 0.08 -10.38
N VAL A 304 -11.14 -0.60 -11.39
CA VAL A 304 -9.76 -1.06 -11.45
C VAL A 304 -8.90 0.07 -12.01
N GLN A 305 -7.98 0.59 -11.20
CA GLN A 305 -7.11 1.70 -11.55
C GLN A 305 -5.66 1.22 -11.57
N GLY A 306 -5.00 1.39 -12.70
CA GLY A 306 -3.56 1.15 -12.83
C GLY A 306 -2.74 2.32 -12.31
N PHE A 307 -1.58 2.02 -11.73
CA PHE A 307 -0.61 3.01 -11.27
C PHE A 307 0.80 2.62 -11.69
N GLN A 308 1.66 3.63 -11.77
CA GLN A 308 3.07 3.53 -12.14
C GLN A 308 3.93 4.12 -11.01
N PRO A 309 5.21 3.75 -10.90
CA PRO A 309 6.08 4.31 -9.87
C PRO A 309 6.25 5.82 -10.06
N ALA A 310 5.83 6.57 -9.05
CA ALA A 310 6.04 8.02 -8.94
C ALA A 310 7.38 8.36 -8.28
N LEU A 311 7.89 7.43 -7.47
CA LEU A 311 9.06 7.58 -6.61
C LEU A 311 9.98 6.36 -6.76
N GLU A 312 11.27 6.54 -6.53
CA GLU A 312 12.22 5.42 -6.50
C GLU A 312 12.16 4.69 -5.15
N PRO A 313 12.11 3.35 -5.10
CA PRO A 313 12.14 2.63 -3.83
C PRO A 313 13.49 2.82 -3.11
N PRO A 314 13.52 2.89 -1.76
CA PRO A 314 14.75 3.11 -1.01
C PRO A 314 15.64 1.87 -0.95
N GLY A 315 16.94 2.07 -1.18
CA GLY A 315 17.96 1.04 -1.04
C GLY A 315 17.69 -0.20 -1.90
N GLU A 316 17.63 -1.36 -1.25
CA GLU A 316 17.37 -2.67 -1.86
C GLU A 316 15.88 -2.98 -1.98
N SER A 317 14.96 -2.04 -1.70
CA SER A 317 13.52 -2.32 -1.74
C SER A 317 13.05 -2.77 -3.12
N LEU A 318 12.31 -3.89 -3.19
CA LEU A 318 11.72 -4.40 -4.42
C LEU A 318 10.20 -4.58 -4.30
N PRO A 319 9.45 -4.49 -5.41
CA PRO A 319 8.04 -4.84 -5.41
C PRO A 319 7.85 -6.36 -5.24
N GLU A 320 6.84 -6.73 -4.46
CA GLU A 320 6.59 -8.09 -4.03
C GLU A 320 6.27 -9.02 -5.21
N TRP A 321 5.62 -8.51 -6.25
CA TRP A 321 5.27 -9.30 -7.43
C TRP A 321 6.49 -9.95 -8.11
N LYS A 322 7.68 -9.33 -8.06
CA LYS A 322 8.91 -9.89 -8.64
C LYS A 322 9.30 -11.17 -7.90
N VAL A 323 9.35 -11.08 -6.58
CA VAL A 323 9.68 -12.18 -5.67
C VAL A 323 8.67 -13.31 -5.80
N LEU A 324 7.39 -12.97 -5.87
CA LEU A 324 6.31 -13.94 -6.04
C LEU A 324 6.37 -14.64 -7.39
N SER A 325 6.73 -13.92 -8.46
CA SER A 325 6.90 -14.49 -9.80
C SER A 325 8.06 -15.47 -9.83
N ASP A 326 9.20 -15.08 -9.26
CA ASP A 326 10.39 -15.95 -9.19
C ASP A 326 10.17 -17.14 -8.25
N LEU A 327 9.43 -16.95 -7.16
CA LEU A 327 9.01 -18.04 -6.28
C LEU A 327 8.13 -19.05 -7.03
N GLY A 328 7.17 -18.58 -7.85
CA GLY A 328 6.35 -19.45 -8.67
C GLY A 328 7.16 -20.31 -9.64
N LYS A 329 8.17 -19.72 -10.30
CA LYS A 329 9.13 -20.45 -11.15
C LYS A 329 9.90 -21.49 -10.35
N GLU A 330 10.42 -21.09 -9.20
CA GLU A 330 11.23 -21.95 -8.36
C GLU A 330 10.42 -23.15 -7.86
N LEU A 331 9.18 -22.95 -7.41
CA LEU A 331 8.30 -24.04 -6.99
C LEU A 331 8.03 -25.08 -8.10
N GLY A 332 8.31 -24.74 -9.36
CA GLY A 332 8.12 -25.64 -10.51
C GLY A 332 6.65 -25.87 -10.85
N ILE A 333 5.76 -25.07 -10.26
CA ILE A 333 4.32 -25.14 -10.46
C ILE A 333 3.99 -24.25 -11.64
N ASP A 334 3.44 -24.82 -12.73
CA ASP A 334 3.03 -24.03 -13.90
C ASP A 334 4.15 -23.11 -14.40
N SER A 335 5.37 -23.66 -14.52
CA SER A 335 6.59 -22.88 -14.79
C SER A 335 6.51 -22.03 -16.05
N LYS A 336 5.71 -22.46 -17.04
CA LYS A 336 5.42 -21.69 -18.25
C LYS A 336 4.67 -20.39 -17.92
N PHE A 337 3.64 -20.47 -17.07
CA PHE A 337 2.88 -19.29 -16.64
C PHE A 337 3.79 -18.25 -15.98
N TYR A 338 4.61 -18.64 -15.01
CA TYR A 338 5.46 -17.68 -14.29
C TYR A 338 6.66 -17.18 -15.10
N SER A 339 7.11 -17.93 -16.11
CA SER A 339 8.18 -17.48 -17.02
C SER A 339 7.72 -16.44 -18.04
N GLU A 340 6.42 -16.41 -18.35
CA GLU A 340 5.82 -15.54 -19.36
C GLU A 340 5.24 -14.23 -18.76
N LEU A 341 5.53 -13.91 -17.49
CA LEU A 341 5.02 -12.72 -16.79
C LEU A 341 6.14 -11.69 -16.53
N PRO A 342 6.47 -10.83 -17.51
CA PRO A 342 7.55 -9.86 -17.37
C PRO A 342 7.17 -8.62 -16.56
N SER A 343 5.88 -8.36 -16.33
CA SER A 343 5.38 -7.14 -15.68
C SER A 343 4.02 -7.34 -15.01
N PRO A 344 3.61 -6.43 -14.09
CA PRO A 344 2.26 -6.35 -13.55
C PRO A 344 1.18 -6.23 -14.61
N GLU A 345 1.43 -5.50 -15.71
CA GLU A 345 0.46 -5.44 -16.81
C GLU A 345 0.21 -6.83 -17.44
N ALA A 346 1.27 -7.62 -17.64
CA ALA A 346 1.12 -8.99 -18.12
C ALA A 346 0.33 -9.86 -17.14
N ILE A 347 0.59 -9.69 -15.83
CA ILE A 347 -0.15 -10.39 -14.76
C ILE A 347 -1.63 -10.01 -14.79
N LEU A 348 -1.95 -8.72 -14.94
CA LEU A 348 -3.31 -8.22 -15.01
C LEU A 348 -4.06 -8.77 -16.23
N ILE A 349 -3.39 -8.87 -17.39
CA ILE A 349 -3.98 -9.46 -18.61
C ILE A 349 -4.31 -10.94 -18.38
N GLU A 350 -3.39 -11.72 -17.81
CA GLU A 350 -3.64 -13.13 -17.48
C GLU A 350 -4.73 -13.30 -16.41
N MET A 351 -4.74 -12.43 -15.40
CA MET A 351 -5.79 -12.38 -14.40
C MET A 351 -7.16 -12.12 -15.04
N GLY A 352 -7.25 -11.17 -15.98
CA GLY A 352 -8.50 -10.87 -16.70
C GLY A 352 -9.02 -12.01 -17.60
N LYS A 353 -8.16 -12.96 -17.99
CA LYS A 353 -8.60 -14.18 -18.68
C LYS A 353 -9.28 -15.17 -17.73
N LYS A 354 -8.85 -15.24 -16.47
CA LYS A 354 -9.39 -16.15 -15.45
C LYS A 354 -10.56 -15.53 -14.68
N ILE A 355 -10.51 -14.23 -14.44
CA ILE A 355 -11.45 -13.49 -13.60
C ILE A 355 -12.06 -12.37 -14.46
N PRO A 356 -13.27 -12.55 -14.99
CA PRO A 356 -13.90 -11.60 -15.91
C PRO A 356 -14.02 -10.17 -15.38
N PHE A 357 -14.06 -10.00 -14.05
CA PHE A 357 -14.08 -8.69 -13.38
C PHE A 357 -12.88 -7.80 -13.79
N PHE A 358 -11.69 -8.39 -13.93
CA PHE A 358 -10.46 -7.67 -14.26
C PHE A 358 -10.18 -7.56 -15.76
N LYS A 359 -11.08 -8.06 -16.61
CA LYS A 359 -10.91 -7.95 -18.05
C LYS A 359 -11.04 -6.48 -18.45
N LYS A 360 -9.95 -5.89 -18.99
CA LYS A 360 -10.00 -4.54 -19.60
C LYS A 360 -11.19 -4.50 -20.56
N LYS A 361 -12.18 -3.66 -20.26
CA LYS A 361 -13.20 -3.30 -21.25
C LYS A 361 -12.47 -2.46 -22.29
N ASN A 362 -12.49 -2.92 -23.53
CA ASN A 362 -12.05 -2.08 -24.64
C ASN A 362 -13.11 -0.98 -24.75
N ASP A 363 -12.85 0.18 -24.16
CA ASP A 363 -13.58 1.41 -24.43
C ASP A 363 -12.93 2.15 -25.60
#